data_AF-A0A5C9BS17-F1
#
_entry.id   AF-A0A5C9BS17-F1
#
_cell.length_a   1.000
_cell.length_b   1.000
_cell.length_c   1.000
_cell.angle_alpha   90.00
_cell.angle_beta   90.00
_cell.angle_gamma   90.00
#
_symmetry.space_group_name_H-M   'P 1'
#
loop_
_entity.id
_entity.type
_entity.pdbx_description
1 polymer ?
#
loop_
_entity_poly.entity_id
_entity_poly.type
_entity_poly.pdbx_seq_one_letter_code
_entity_poly.pdbx_strand_id
1 'polypeptide(L)' 'MADQLTEKIIAAAIEVHKTLGQGLLESIYEEALCIELGLMGLSFQRQLAVDV' A
#
# COMPACT_ATOMS: atom_id res chain seq x y z
N MET A 1 -20.13 9.12 6.31
CA MET A 1 -19.51 7.78 6.38
C MET A 1 -18.14 7.87 5.76
N ALA A 2 -17.09 7.40 6.43
CA ALA A 2 -15.78 7.23 5.81
C ALA A 2 -15.84 6.06 4.82
N ASP A 3 -15.06 6.15 3.73
CA ASP A 3 -15.02 5.15 2.67
C ASP A 3 -14.22 3.93 3.12
N GLN A 4 -14.85 2.75 3.18
CA GLN A 4 -14.24 1.52 3.70
C GLN A 4 -13.01 1.07 2.90
N LEU A 5 -12.98 1.37 1.59
CA LEU A 5 -11.82 1.05 0.76
C LEU A 5 -10.63 1.93 1.15
N THR A 6 -10.86 3.23 1.32
CA THR A 6 -9.86 4.19 1.80
C THR A 6 -9.29 3.78 3.16
N GLU A 7 -10.13 3.36 4.10
CA GLU A 7 -9.68 2.88 5.41
C GLU A 7 -8.74 1.67 5.31
N LYS A 8 -9.05 0.70 4.43
CA LYS A 8 -8.19 -0.47 4.19
C LYS A 8 -6.85 -0.08 3.57
N ILE A 9 -6.85 0.81 2.59
CA ILE A 9 -5.61 1.27 1.93
C ILE A 9 -4.70 1.98 2.94
N ILE A 10 -5.27 2.85 3.78
CA ILE A 10 -4.52 3.55 4.83
C ILE A 10 -4.00 2.55 5.87
N ALA A 11 -4.82 1.59 6.30
CA ALA A 11 -4.39 0.56 7.25
C ALA A 11 -3.21 -0.27 6.71
N ALA A 12 -3.26 -0.67 5.43
CA ALA A 12 -2.17 -1.40 4.77
C ALA A 12 -0.86 -0.59 4.76
N ALA A 13 -0.92 0.69 4.38
CA ALA A 13 0.26 1.56 4.38
C ALA A 13 0.85 1.76 5.79
N ILE A 14 -0.01 1.88 6.81
CA ILE A 14 0.42 1.97 8.21
C ILE A 14 1.12 0.67 8.65
N GLU A 15 0.59 -0.49 8.29
CA GLU A 15 1.17 -1.79 8.68
C GLU A 15 2.55 -2.00 8.06
N VAL A 16 2.69 -1.66 6.77
CA VAL A 16 3.97 -1.65 6.08
C VAL A 16 4.97 -0.74 6.79
N HIS A 17 4.58 0.49 7.14
CA HIS A 17 5.47 1.43 7.81
C HIS A 17 5.87 0.97 9.21
N LYS A 18 4.93 0.40 9.98
CA LYS A 18 5.22 -0.18 11.31
C LYS A 18 6.20 -1.34 11.24
N THR A 19 6.09 -2.17 10.21
CA THR A 19 6.93 -3.37 10.04
C THR A 19 8.32 -3.02 9.54
N LEU A 20 8.43 -2.13 8.55
CA LEU A 20 9.69 -1.83 7.87
C LEU A 20 10.47 -0.65 8.49
N GLY A 21 9.79 0.27 9.17
CA GLY A 21 10.39 1.52 9.61
C GLY A 21 10.68 2.47 8.44
N GLN A 22 11.62 3.39 8.63
CA GLN A 22 12.02 4.43 7.65
C GLN A 22 13.38 4.16 7.02
N GLY A 23 13.66 4.76 5.85
CA GLY A 23 15.00 4.80 5.24
C GLY A 23 15.28 3.73 4.19
N LEU A 24 14.26 2.99 3.75
CA LEU A 24 14.37 2.02 2.67
C LEU A 24 14.09 2.66 1.29
N LEU A 25 14.44 1.93 0.23
CA LEU A 25 14.12 2.32 -1.14
C LEU A 25 12.61 2.26 -1.37
N GLU A 26 12.11 3.14 -2.24
CA GLU A 26 10.70 3.16 -2.66
C GLU A 26 10.23 1.79 -3.15
N SER A 27 11.06 1.08 -3.94
CA SER A 27 10.73 -0.25 -4.45
C SER A 27 10.42 -1.26 -3.35
N ILE A 28 11.08 -1.15 -2.19
CA ILE A 28 10.84 -2.03 -1.04
C ILE A 28 9.49 -1.71 -0.39
N TYR A 29 9.15 -0.43 -0.24
CA TYR A 29 7.83 -0.02 0.26
C TYR A 29 6.72 -0.40 -0.71
N GLU A 30 6.93 -0.24 -2.02
CA GLU A 30 5.98 -0.64 -3.04
C GLU A 30 5.70 -2.14 -2.97
N GLU A 31 6.73 -2.99 -2.93
CA GLU A 31 6.57 -4.43 -2.84
C GLU A 31 5.86 -4.86 -1.55
N ALA A 32 6.23 -4.27 -0.41
CA ALA A 32 5.56 -4.56 0.86
C ALA A 32 4.09 -4.15 0.85
N LEU A 33 3.76 -2.99 0.28
CA LEU A 33 2.38 -2.54 0.13
C LEU A 33 1.58 -3.46 -0.80
N CYS A 34 2.18 -3.93 -1.89
CA CYS A 34 1.54 -4.90 -2.79
C CYS A 34 1.21 -6.21 -2.07
N ILE A 35 2.11 -6.70 -1.21
CA ILE A 35 1.88 -7.89 -0.39
C ILE A 35 0.70 -7.64 0.57
N GLU A 36 0.72 -6.53 1.30
CA GLU A 36 -0.31 -6.21 2.29
C GLU A 36 -1.70 -6.03 1.66
N LEU A 37 -1.78 -5.29 0.55
CA LEU A 37 -3.02 -5.14 -0.22
C LEU A 37 -3.53 -6.48 -0.75
N GLY A 38 -2.62 -7.36 -1.18
CA GLY A 38 -2.93 -8.72 -1.61
C GLY A 38 -3.49 -9.59 -0.48
N LEU A 39 -2.93 -9.51 0.73
CA LEU A 39 -3.44 -10.21 1.91
C LEU A 39 -4.85 -9.74 2.29
N MET A 40 -5.16 -8.47 2.05
CA MET A 40 -6.51 -7.90 2.24
C MET A 40 -7.49 -8.23 1.09
N GLY A 41 -7.04 -8.94 0.06
CA GLY A 41 -7.85 -9.30 -1.12
C GLY A 41 -8.20 -8.11 -2.01
N LEU A 42 -7.42 -7.02 -1.96
CA LEU A 42 -7.65 -5.85 -2.80
C LEU A 42 -7.01 -6.03 -4.18
N SER A 43 -7.74 -5.61 -5.21
CA SER A 43 -7.20 -5.56 -6.58
C SER A 43 -6.45 -4.24 -6.77
N PHE A 44 -5.24 -4.31 -7.33
CA PHE A 44 -4.41 -3.13 -7.58
C PHE A 44 -3.54 -3.32 -8.83
N GLN A 45 -2.98 -2.21 -9.32
CA GLN A 45 -1.97 -2.19 -10.37
C GLN A 45 -0.75 -1.44 -9.85
N ARG A 46 0.45 -1.93 -10.19
CA ARG A 46 1.73 -1.32 -9.82
C ARG A 46 2.14 -0.31 -10.88
N GLN A 47 2.62 0.84 -10.44
CA GLN A 47 3.23 1.86 -11.31
C GLN A 47 2.38 2.19 -12.54
N LEU A 48 1.07 2.33 -12.36
CA LEU A 48 0.17 2.73 -13.44
C LEU A 48 0.56 4.14 -13.89
N ALA A 49 0.95 4.28 -15.16
CA ALA A 49 1.19 5.58 -15.75
C ALA A 49 -0.10 6.42 -15.70
N VAL A 50 -0.02 7.58 -15.07
CA VAL A 50 -1.11 8.57 -15.00
C VAL A 50 -0.75 9.76 -15.87
N ASP A 51 -1.74 10.29 -16.58
CA ASP A 51 -1.60 11.55 -17.30
C ASP A 51 -1.63 12.70 -16.28
N VAL A 52 -0.78 13.71 -16.46
CA VAL A 52 -0.57 14.82 -15.51
C VAL A 52 -0.88 16.16 -16.12
#